data_AF-A0A2S5LJY6-F1
#
_entry.id   AF-A0A2S5LJY6-F1
#
_cell.length_a   1.000
_cell.length_b   1.000
_cell.length_c   1.000
_cell.angle_alpha   90.00
_cell.angle_beta   90.00
_cell.angle_gamma   90.00
#
_symmetry.space_group_name_H-M   'P 1'
#
loop_
_entity.id
_entity.type
_entity.pdbx_description
1 polymer ?
#
loop_
_entity_poly.entity_id
_entity_poly.type
_entity_poly.pdbx_seq_one_letter_code
_entity_poly.pdbx_strand_id
1 'polypeptide(L)' 'MKALILKRYGKSDQLAFADISPPVIKPDEMLVQVHAAGLNPIDNMIP' A
#
# COMPACT_ATOMS: atom_id res chain seq x y z
N MET A 1 -5.58 -8.02 -6.41
CA MET A 1 -4.14 -7.93 -6.09
C MET A 1 -3.96 -7.93 -4.58
N LYS A 2 -2.87 -8.50 -4.08
CA LYS A 2 -2.55 -8.46 -2.65
C LYS A 2 -1.84 -7.15 -2.31
N ALA A 3 -2.22 -6.51 -1.21
CA ALA A 3 -1.63 -5.27 -0.72
C ALA A 3 -1.38 -5.33 0.80
N LEU A 4 -0.38 -4.58 1.27
CA LEU A 4 -0.23 -4.23 2.69
C LEU A 4 -0.94 -2.90 2.91
N ILE A 5 -1.97 -2.89 3.74
CA ILE A 5 -2.82 -1.72 3.98
C ILE A 5 -2.76 -1.31 5.45
N LEU A 6 -2.84 -0.01 5.71
CA LEU A 6 -3.27 0.50 7.01
C LEU A 6 -4.79 0.59 7.02
N LYS A 7 -5.45 -0.16 7.91
CA LYS A 7 -6.91 -0.13 8.05
C LYS A 7 -7.40 1.19 8.67
N ARG A 8 -6.60 1.77 9.56
CA ARG A 8 -6.78 3.08 10.18
C ARG A 8 -5.41 3.69 10.48
N TYR A 9 -5.35 5.00 10.72
CA TYR A 9 -4.17 5.64 11.32
C TYR A 9 -3.84 4.97 12.66
N GLY A 10 -2.56 4.71 12.88
CA GLY A 10 -2.05 4.05 14.07
C GLY A 10 -0.77 3.26 13.76
N LYS A 11 -0.39 2.41 14.71
CA LYS A 11 0.87 1.64 14.64
C LYS A 11 0.68 0.31 13.91
N SER A 12 1.59 -0.63 14.16
CA SER A 12 1.66 -1.91 13.43
C SER A 12 0.42 -2.80 13.60
N ASP A 13 -0.38 -2.59 14.62
CA ASP A 13 -1.66 -3.29 14.85
C ASP A 13 -2.74 -2.93 13.80
N GLN A 14 -2.57 -1.81 13.10
CA GLN A 14 -3.46 -1.39 12.03
C GLN A 14 -3.03 -1.90 10.64
N LEU A 15 -1.86 -2.52 10.54
CA LEU A 15 -1.36 -3.11 9.29
C LEU A 15 -2.04 -4.45 8.99
N ALA A 16 -2.43 -4.65 7.75
CA ALA A 16 -3.00 -5.92 7.30
C ALA A 16 -2.63 -6.21 5.85
N PHE A 17 -2.43 -7.49 5.55
CA PHE A 17 -2.51 -7.95 4.16
C PHE A 17 -3.97 -8.12 3.76
N ALA A 18 -4.32 -7.65 2.57
CA ALA A 18 -5.65 -7.79 2.00
C ALA A 18 -5.59 -8.02 0.50
N ASP A 19 -6.56 -8.77 -0.02
CA ASP A 19 -6.84 -8.81 -1.45
C ASP A 19 -7.79 -7.66 -1.82
N ILE A 20 -7.36 -6.82 -2.75
CA ILE A 20 -8.10 -5.65 -3.23
C ILE A 20 -8.26 -5.70 -4.75
N SER A 21 -9.29 -5.04 -5.28
CA SER A 21 -9.46 -4.88 -6.72
C SER A 21 -8.27 -4.14 -7.34
N PRO A 22 -7.79 -4.54 -8.54
CA PRO A 22 -6.77 -3.78 -9.25
C PRO A 22 -7.21 -2.33 -9.50
N PRO A 23 -6.30 -1.34 -9.46
CA PRO A 23 -6.60 0.04 -9.83
C PRO A 23 -7.05 0.17 -11.28
N VAL A 24 -7.96 1.11 -11.55
CA VAL A 24 -8.38 1.49 -12.91
C VAL A 24 -7.63 2.77 -13.29
N ILE A 25 -6.97 2.76 -14.45
CA ILE A 25 -6.13 3.88 -14.92
C ILE A 25 -6.93 4.92 -15.74
N LYS A 26 -6.49 6.17 -15.67
CA LYS A 26 -6.89 7.28 -16.56
C LYS A 26 -5.90 7.47 -17.72
N PRO A 27 -6.21 8.30 -18.73
CA PRO A 27 -5.37 8.45 -19.92
C PRO A 27 -3.88 8.77 -19.68
N ASP A 28 -3.55 9.46 -18.58
CA ASP A 28 -2.17 9.88 -18.26
C ASP A 28 -1.55 9.11 -17.07
N GLU A 29 -2.05 7.91 -16.79
CA GLU A 29 -1.60 7.06 -15.67
C GLU A 29 -1.02 5.73 -16.17
N MET A 30 -0.09 5.17 -15.40
CA MET A 30 0.48 3.85 -15.66
C MET A 30 0.13 2.89 -14.52
N LEU A 31 -0.37 1.71 -14.88
CA LEU A 31 -0.52 0.62 -13.93
C LEU A 31 0.81 -0.14 -13.83
N VAL A 32 1.40 -0.14 -12.64
CA VAL A 32 2.68 -0.81 -12.37
C VAL A 32 2.47 -2.09 -11.60
N GLN A 33 3.04 -3.19 -12.09
CA GLN A 33 3.17 -4.41 -11.32
C GLN A 33 4.37 -4.31 -10.38
N VAL A 34 4.10 -4.17 -9.09
CA VAL A 34 5.15 -4.06 -8.06
C VAL A 34 5.77 -5.44 -7.80
N HIS A 35 7.07 -5.59 -8.08
CA HIS A 35 7.84 -6.81 -7.78
C HIS A 35 8.57 -6.75 -6.43
N ALA A 36 8.94 -5.54 -5.99
CA ALA A 36 9.61 -5.30 -4.71
C ALA A 36 9.28 -3.88 -4.22
N ALA A 37 9.34 -3.69 -2.90
CA ALA A 37 9.22 -2.39 -2.25
C ALA A 37 10.33 -2.25 -1.19
N GLY A 38 10.92 -1.07 -1.09
CA GLY A 38 11.85 -0.72 -0.01
C GLY A 38 11.12 -0.10 1.17
N LEU A 39 11.66 -0.28 2.37
CA LEU A 39 11.19 0.42 3.57
C LEU A 39 12.09 1.64 3.84
N ASN A 40 11.46 2.77 4.13
CA ASN A 40 12.09 4.03 4.48
C ASN A 40 11.80 4.37 5.95
N PRO A 41 12.64 5.18 6.62
CA PRO A 41 12.38 5.58 8.01
C PRO A 41 11.01 6.22 8.24
N ILE A 42 10.47 6.96 7.27
CA ILE A 42 9.18 7.64 7.41
C ILE A 42 7.98 6.68 7.42
N ASP A 43 8.13 5.47 6.88
CA ASP A 43 7.01 4.52 6.71
C ASP A 43 6.43 4.03 8.04
N ASN A 44 7.18 4.15 9.15
CA ASN A 44 6.75 3.74 10.49
C ASN A 44 6.45 4.91 11.44
N MET A 45 6.48 6.16 10.96
CA MET A 45 6.30 7.37 11.78
C MET A 45 4.83 7.82 11.89
N ILE A 46 3.89 6.90 11.74
CA ILE A 46 2.46 7.19 11.79
C ILE A 46 2.03 7.33 13.27
N PRO A 47 1.47 8.48 13.67
CA PRO A 47 1.12 8.76 15.07
C PRO A 47 -0.01 7.87 15.60
#